data_AF-B7KD71-F1
#
_entry.id   AF-B7KD71-F1
#
_cell.length_a   1.000
_cell.length_b   1.000
_cell.length_c   1.000
_cell.angle_alpha   90.00
_cell.angle_beta   90.00
_cell.angle_gamma   90.00
#
_symmetry.space_group_name_H-M   'P 1'
#
loop_
_entity.id
_entity.type
_entity.pdbx_description
1 polymer ?
#
loop_
_entity_poly.entity_id
_entity_poly.type
_entity_poly.pdbx_seq_one_letter_code
_entity_poly.pdbx_strand_id
1 'polypeptide(L)' 'MVKTPIQLTFEEYITYRDDTDNRYELEDGILIEMPPASKRHSDITEKQSLNSQIFPQLNLSVNQIL' A
#
# COMPACT_ATOMS: atom_id res chain seq x y z
N MET A 1 21.36 -11.73 6.49
CA MET A 1 21.53 -12.23 5.12
C MET A 1 21.13 -11.12 4.17
N VAL A 2 21.91 -10.84 3.12
CA VAL A 2 21.55 -9.84 2.10
C VAL A 2 20.78 -10.57 1.01
N LYS A 3 19.51 -10.19 0.76
CA LYS A 3 18.70 -10.74 -0.34
C LYS A 3 19.15 -10.04 -1.61
N THR A 4 19.50 -10.79 -2.66
CA THR A 4 19.85 -10.20 -3.96
C THR A 4 18.61 -9.50 -4.54
N PRO A 5 18.71 -8.25 -4.99
CA PRO A 5 17.58 -7.54 -5.58
C PRO A 5 17.14 -8.24 -6.87
N ILE A 6 15.83 -8.50 -6.97
CA ILE A 6 15.19 -9.05 -8.16
C ILE A 6 14.73 -7.86 -8.99
N GLN A 7 15.18 -7.80 -10.25
CA GLN A 7 14.75 -6.78 -11.20
C GLN A 7 13.61 -7.32 -12.06
N LEU A 8 12.54 -6.55 -12.21
CA LEU A 8 11.38 -6.88 -13.02
C LEU A 8 10.92 -5.68 -13.84
N THR A 9 10.35 -5.94 -15.02
CA THR A 9 9.46 -4.96 -15.66
C THR A 9 8.12 -4.89 -14.95
N PHE A 10 7.32 -3.88 -15.28
CA PHE A 10 5.97 -3.75 -14.75
C PHE A 10 5.06 -4.93 -15.13
N GLU A 11 5.19 -5.43 -16.35
CA GLU A 11 4.42 -6.56 -16.88
C GLU A 11 4.76 -7.87 -16.15
N GLU A 12 6.05 -8.08 -15.89
CA GLU A 12 6.52 -9.22 -15.09
C GLU A 12 6.03 -9.12 -13.65
N TYR A 13 6.07 -7.93 -13.05
CA TYR A 13 5.58 -7.68 -11.70
C TYR A 13 4.09 -8.01 -11.52
N ILE A 14 3.21 -7.61 -12.45
CA ILE A 14 1.76 -7.90 -12.36
C ILE A 14 1.48 -9.40 -12.25
N THR A 15 2.27 -10.21 -12.94
CA THR A 15 2.10 -11.67 -13.01
C THR A 15 2.99 -12.44 -12.02
N TYR A 16 3.87 -11.75 -11.28
CA TYR A 16 4.81 -12.35 -10.33
C TYR A 16 4.11 -13.07 -9.16
N ARG A 17 4.50 -14.32 -8.89
CA ARG A 17 4.05 -15.15 -7.75
C ARG A 17 5.24 -15.98 -7.27
N ASP A 18 5.40 -16.17 -5.97
CA ASP A 18 6.51 -16.92 -5.36
C ASP A 18 6.06 -18.09 -4.46
N ASP A 19 4.82 -18.55 -4.65
CA ASP A 19 4.13 -19.57 -3.84
C ASP A 19 3.96 -19.22 -2.35
N THR A 20 4.22 -17.98 -1.95
CA THR A 20 3.99 -17.47 -0.59
C THR A 20 2.78 -16.53 -0.53
N ASP A 21 2.40 -16.11 0.68
CA ASP A 21 1.40 -15.04 0.90
C ASP A 21 2.06 -13.65 1.00
N ASN A 22 3.36 -13.55 0.72
CA ASN A 22 4.09 -12.28 0.77
C ASN A 22 3.50 -11.28 -0.23
N ARG A 23 3.51 -10.01 0.19
CA ARG A 23 3.15 -8.88 -0.67
C ARG A 23 4.43 -8.17 -1.06
N TYR A 24 4.44 -7.63 -2.28
CA TYR A 24 5.61 -6.97 -2.84
C TYR A 24 5.22 -5.64 -3.47
N GLU A 25 6.18 -4.73 -3.53
CA GLU A 25 6.13 -3.45 -4.23
C GLU A 25 7.22 -3.43 -5.32
N LEU A 26 6.96 -2.74 -6.42
CA LEU A 26 7.94 -2.49 -7.46
C LEU A 26 8.41 -1.03 -7.37
N GLU A 27 9.64 -0.82 -6.89
CA GLU A 27 10.28 0.51 -6.81
C GLU A 27 11.50 0.54 -7.72
N ASP A 28 11.51 1.46 -8.70
CA ASP A 28 12.61 1.60 -9.68
C ASP A 28 13.04 0.29 -10.37
N GLY A 29 12.06 -0.58 -10.65
CA GLY A 29 12.29 -1.89 -11.27
C GLY A 29 12.77 -2.97 -10.31
N ILE A 30 12.87 -2.69 -9.01
CA ILE A 30 13.29 -3.63 -7.98
C ILE A 30 12.07 -4.14 -7.21
N LEU A 31 11.98 -5.46 -7.06
CA LEU A 31 10.95 -6.10 -6.26
C LEU A 31 11.32 -6.03 -4.76
N ILE A 32 10.49 -5.35 -3.98
CA ILE A 32 10.68 -5.14 -2.53
C ILE A 32 9.56 -5.84 -1.78
N GLU A 33 9.90 -6.64 -0.76
CA GLU A 33 8.91 -7.33 0.08
C GLU A 33 8.31 -6.37 1.10
N MET A 34 6.97 -6.27 1.13
CA MET A 34 6.27 -5.45 2.11
C MET A 34 6.29 -6.14 3.48
N PRO A 35 6.63 -5.42 4.56
CA PRO A 35 6.47 -5.96 5.90
C PRO A 35 4.98 -6.22 6.21
N PRO A 36 4.65 -7.25 7.00
CA PRO A 36 3.27 -7.47 7.43
C PRO A 36 2.70 -6.25 8.16
N ALA A 37 1.42 -5.97 7.94
CA ALA A 37 0.72 -4.93 8.68
C ALA A 37 0.83 -5.19 10.19
N SER A 38 1.26 -4.17 10.95
CA SER A 38 1.26 -4.25 12.40
C SER A 38 -0.17 -4.15 12.95
N LYS A 39 -0.41 -4.63 14.18
CA LYS A 39 -1.72 -4.47 14.84
C LYS A 39 -2.19 -3.00 14.87
N ARG A 40 -1.26 -2.07 15.12
CA ARG A 40 -1.54 -0.63 15.11
C ARG A 40 -1.96 -0.13 13.73
N HIS A 41 -1.40 -0.71 12.67
CA HIS A 41 -1.79 -0.38 11.29
C HIS A 41 -3.27 -0.76 11.07
N SER A 42 -3.67 -1.97 11.49
CA SER A 42 -5.07 -2.40 11.43
C SER A 42 -6.01 -1.46 12.20
N ASP A 43 -5.65 -1.09 13.44
CA ASP A 43 -6.47 -0.21 14.28
C ASP A 43 -6.69 1.18 13.65
N ILE A 44 -5.68 1.71 12.94
CA ILE A 44 -5.77 3.03 12.27
C ILE A 44 -6.61 2.92 11.01
N THR A 45 -6.39 1.90 10.18
CA THR A 45 -7.14 1.69 8.93
C THR A 45 -8.63 1.46 9.20
N GLU A 46 -8.97 0.70 10.25
CA GLU A 46 -10.36 0.51 10.68
C GLU A 46 -10.99 1.84 11.10
N LYS A 47 -10.32 2.62 11.96
CA LYS A 47 -10.82 3.93 12.40
C LYS A 47 -11.01 4.91 11.25
N GLN A 48 -10.09 4.95 10.29
CA GLN A 48 -10.22 5.79 9.09
C GLN A 48 -11.40 5.35 8.21
N SER A 49 -11.58 4.03 8.03
CA SER A 49 -12.70 3.46 7.29
C SER A 49 -14.06 3.78 7.93
N LEU A 50 -14.14 3.80 9.27
CA LEU A 50 -15.35 4.20 9.99
C LEU A 50 -15.59 5.71 9.91
N ASN A 51 -14.54 6.53 10.01
CA ASN A 51 -14.66 7.99 9.93
C ASN A 51 -15.14 8.47 8.56
N SER A 52 -14.71 7.83 7.47
CA SER A 52 -15.18 8.17 6.11
C SER A 52 -16.65 7.78 5.87
N GLN A 53 -17.15 6.75 6.58
CA GLN A 53 -18.56 6.33 6.50
C GLN A 53 -19.50 7.22 7.34
N ILE A 54 -19.02 7.79 8.45
CA ILE A 54 -19.83 8.59 9.38
C ILE A 54 -19.92 10.08 8.96
N PHE A 55 -18.95 10.61 8.19
CA PHE A 55 -18.95 12.00 7.73
C PHE A 55 -18.67 12.18 6.21
N PRO A 56 -19.59 11.78 5.31
CA PRO A 56 -19.44 12.03 3.87
C PRO A 56 -19.51 13.52 3.48
N GLN A 57 -20.00 14.41 4.35
CA GLN A 57 -20.33 15.81 4.03
C GLN A 57 -19.24 16.84 4.37
N LEU A 58 -18.07 16.44 4.89
CA LEU A 58 -16.98 17.40 5.17
C LEU A 58 -16.02 17.62 3.99
N ASN A 59 -16.33 17.05 2.82
CA ASN A 59 -15.56 17.31 1.60
C ASN A 59 -16.11 18.52 0.82
N LEU A 60 -16.23 19.69 1.46
CA LEU A 60 -16.41 20.96 0.77
C LEU A 60 -15.62 22.09 1.45
N SER A 61 -14.44 22.34 0.89
CA SER A 61 -13.74 23.62 0.72
C SER A 61 -12.27 23.60 1.17
N VAL A 62 -11.41 23.08 0.30
CA VAL A 62 -9.97 23.45 0.27
C VAL A 62 -9.66 24.35 -0.96
N ASN A 63 -10.68 24.78 -1.71
CA ASN A 63 -10.52 25.69 -2.86
C ASN A 63 -11.13 27.08 -2.62
N GLN A 64 -11.00 27.62 -1.41
CA GLN A 64 -11.22 29.05 -1.15
C GLN A 64 -9.96 29.72 -0.56
N ILE A 65 -8.82 29.54 -1.23
CA ILE A 65 -7.77 30.54 -1.27
C ILE A 65 -7.18 30.49 -2.68
N LEU A 66 -7.75 31.30 -3.57
CA LEU A 66 -7.12 32.15 -4.59
C LEU A 66 -8.24 32.89 -5.35
#